data_AF-A0A1S1PE89-F1
#
_entry.id   AF-A0A1S1PE89-F1
#
_cell.length_a   1.000
_cell.length_b   1.000
_cell.length_c   1.000
_cell.angle_alpha   90.00
_cell.angle_beta   90.00
_cell.angle_gamma   90.00
#
_symmetry.space_group_name_H-M   'P 1'
#
loop_
_entity.id
_entity.type
_entity.pdbx_description
1 polymer ?
#
loop_
_entity_poly.entity_id
_entity_poly.type
_entity_poly.pdbx_seq_one_letter_code
_entity_poly.pdbx_strand_id
1 'polypeptide(L)'
;MSAPAGWEDFLASYPPGFDEVHPGAYSSAERIKYMDQADTWAQVLYPNIAGFGAQWLLSMNDGKLQLDCVRAYNDFQHELVSVAPRRLIPNVSLPF
;
A
#
# COMPACT_ATOMS: atom_id res chain seq x y z
N MET A 1 1.11 -7.39 -0.96
CA MET A 1 0.35 -8.59 -1.36
C MET A 1 -0.43 -9.15 -0.17
N SER A 2 -1.42 -8.40 0.36
CA SER A 2 -2.31 -8.87 1.44
C SER A 2 -3.74 -9.10 0.95
N ALA A 3 -4.06 -8.77 -0.29
CA ALA A 3 -5.41 -8.85 -0.84
C ALA A 3 -6.00 -10.29 -0.80
N PRO A 4 -5.26 -11.37 -1.11
CA PRO A 4 -5.82 -12.73 -1.06
C PRO A 4 -5.59 -13.44 0.28
N ALA A 5 -4.98 -12.79 1.28
CA ALA A 5 -4.71 -13.44 2.56
C ALA A 5 -6.03 -13.72 3.29
N GLY A 6 -6.33 -15.01 3.53
CA GLY A 6 -7.61 -15.44 4.09
C GLY A 6 -8.73 -15.63 3.07
N TRP A 7 -8.44 -15.53 1.76
CA TRP A 7 -9.42 -15.83 0.71
C TRP A 7 -9.62 -17.35 0.56
N GLU A 8 -10.87 -17.80 0.57
CA GLU A 8 -11.22 -19.23 0.61
C GLU A 8 -11.25 -19.90 -0.78
N ASP A 9 -11.42 -19.13 -1.86
CA ASP A 9 -11.55 -19.65 -3.22
C ASP A 9 -10.21 -19.64 -4.00
N PHE A 10 -10.19 -20.29 -5.15
CA PHE A 10 -9.03 -20.43 -6.01
C PHE A 10 -8.44 -19.07 -6.39
N LEU A 11 -7.10 -18.99 -6.44
CA LEU A 11 -6.31 -17.78 -6.67
C LEU A 11 -6.72 -16.97 -7.90
N ALA A 12 -7.36 -17.59 -8.90
CA ALA A 12 -7.84 -16.88 -10.10
C ALA A 12 -9.07 -16.00 -9.86
N SER A 13 -9.84 -16.21 -8.78
CA SER A 13 -11.10 -15.48 -8.55
C SER A 13 -10.92 -14.11 -7.87
N TYR A 14 -9.71 -13.75 -7.41
CA TYR A 14 -9.32 -12.52 -6.66
C TYR A 14 -10.46 -11.65 -6.11
N PRO A 15 -10.48 -11.31 -4.80
CA PRO A 15 -11.56 -10.53 -4.21
C PRO A 15 -11.86 -9.27 -5.04
N PRO A 16 -13.05 -9.15 -5.67
CA PRO A 16 -13.32 -8.09 -6.62
C PRO A 16 -13.60 -6.74 -5.93
N GLY A 17 -14.03 -6.77 -4.68
CA GLY A 17 -14.36 -5.58 -3.88
C GLY A 17 -13.50 -5.36 -2.63
N PHE A 18 -13.58 -4.14 -2.08
CA PHE A 18 -12.93 -3.79 -0.81
C PHE A 18 -13.59 -4.46 0.40
N ASP A 19 -14.85 -4.85 0.28
CA ASP A 19 -15.63 -5.59 1.25
C ASP A 19 -15.20 -7.06 1.38
N GLU A 20 -14.51 -7.58 0.37
CA GLU A 20 -14.07 -8.97 0.31
C GLU A 20 -12.57 -9.17 0.62
N VAL A 21 -11.77 -8.10 0.55
CA VAL A 21 -10.38 -8.14 1.02
C VAL A 21 -10.29 -7.97 2.53
N HIS A 22 -9.28 -8.58 3.15
CA HIS A 22 -8.98 -8.34 4.55
C HIS A 22 -8.85 -6.82 4.82
N PRO A 23 -9.55 -6.24 5.80
CA PRO A 23 -9.63 -4.78 5.96
C PRO A 23 -8.28 -4.14 6.27
N GLY A 24 -7.35 -4.89 6.86
CA GLY A 24 -5.95 -4.49 7.01
C GLY A 24 -5.20 -4.25 5.68
N ALA A 25 -5.79 -4.54 4.52
CA ALA A 25 -5.23 -4.19 3.22
C ALA A 25 -5.30 -2.66 2.96
N TYR A 26 -6.39 -2.00 3.38
CA TYR A 26 -6.63 -0.56 3.14
C TYR A 26 -6.74 0.27 4.42
N SER A 27 -7.05 -0.32 5.57
CA SER A 27 -7.13 0.38 6.86
C SER A 27 -5.88 0.12 7.71
N SER A 28 -5.17 1.19 8.09
CA SER A 28 -3.97 1.10 8.94
C SER A 28 -4.28 0.61 10.35
N ALA A 29 -5.44 0.97 10.90
CA ALA A 29 -5.84 0.50 12.23
C ALA A 29 -6.10 -1.01 12.24
N GLU A 30 -6.81 -1.51 11.23
CA GLU A 30 -7.05 -2.96 11.08
C GLU A 30 -5.76 -3.72 10.74
N ARG A 31 -4.83 -3.09 10.01
CA ARG A 31 -3.50 -3.65 9.76
C ARG A 31 -2.73 -3.86 11.06
N ILE A 32 -2.76 -2.91 11.99
CA ILE A 32 -2.07 -3.04 13.28
C ILE A 32 -2.65 -4.21 14.10
N LYS A 33 -3.98 -4.34 14.14
CA LYS A 33 -4.63 -5.48 14.82
C LYS A 33 -4.20 -6.82 14.21
N TYR A 34 -4.16 -6.90 12.88
CA TYR A 34 -3.67 -8.09 12.19
C TYR A 34 -2.18 -8.36 12.48
N MET A 35 -1.36 -7.31 12.51
CA MET A 35 0.06 -7.43 12.87
C MET A 35 0.25 -7.99 14.28
N ASP A 36 -0.58 -7.58 15.25
CA ASP A 36 -0.56 -8.12 16.61
C ASP A 36 -0.95 -9.60 16.65
N GLN A 37 -1.93 -10.01 15.84
CA GLN A 37 -2.33 -11.42 15.71
C GLN A 37 -1.27 -12.28 15.02
N ALA A 38 -0.51 -11.68 14.11
CA ALA A 38 0.53 -12.35 13.33
C ALA A 38 1.94 -12.20 13.96
N ASP A 39 2.04 -11.82 15.24
CA ASP A 39 3.29 -11.60 15.97
C ASP A 39 4.31 -10.71 15.21
N THR A 40 3.80 -9.75 14.44
CA THR A 40 4.60 -8.84 13.61
C THR A 40 4.69 -7.48 14.28
N TRP A 41 5.88 -7.14 14.79
CA TRP A 41 6.07 -5.86 15.49
C TRP A 41 6.02 -4.65 14.56
N ALA A 42 6.73 -4.71 13.43
CA ALA A 42 6.81 -3.63 12.45
C ALA A 42 6.79 -4.17 11.02
N GLN A 43 6.29 -3.37 10.08
CA GLN A 43 6.21 -3.71 8.66
C GLN A 43 6.67 -2.55 7.79
N VAL A 44 7.49 -2.85 6.79
CA VAL A 44 7.80 -1.93 5.69
C VAL A 44 6.70 -2.05 4.63
N LEU A 45 6.07 -0.94 4.30
CA LEU A 45 4.92 -0.88 3.39
C LEU A 45 5.40 -0.73 1.94
N TYR A 46 5.43 -1.84 1.20
CA TYR A 46 5.76 -1.83 -0.21
C TYR A 46 4.53 -1.47 -1.08
N PRO A 47 4.61 -0.44 -1.95
CA PRO A 47 3.48 -0.06 -2.80
C PRO A 47 3.27 -1.02 -3.97
N ASN A 48 2.01 -1.13 -4.38
CA ASN A 48 1.65 -1.75 -5.66
C ASN A 48 1.83 -0.73 -6.80
N ILE A 49 0.99 0.31 -6.87
CA ILE A 49 0.92 1.21 -8.03
C ILE A 49 2.19 2.08 -8.18
N ALA A 50 2.64 2.74 -7.11
CA ALA A 50 3.85 3.56 -7.17
C ALA A 50 5.18 2.76 -7.10
N GLY A 51 5.09 1.43 -6.94
CA GLY A 51 6.22 0.51 -6.99
C GLY A 51 6.18 -0.33 -8.26
N PHE A 52 5.46 -1.45 -8.21
CA PHE A 52 5.24 -2.36 -9.35
C PHE A 52 4.54 -1.74 -10.57
N GLY A 53 3.87 -0.59 -10.40
CA GLY A 53 3.26 0.19 -11.50
C GLY A 53 4.06 1.42 -11.93
N ALA A 54 5.25 1.66 -11.38
CA ALA A 54 6.01 2.89 -11.60
C ALA A 54 6.44 3.12 -13.06
N GLN A 55 6.49 2.09 -13.88
CA GLN A 55 6.70 2.18 -15.34
C GLN A 55 5.70 3.10 -16.04
N TRP A 56 4.47 3.19 -15.55
CA TRP A 56 3.47 4.12 -16.08
C TRP A 56 3.76 5.57 -15.70
N LEU A 57 4.27 5.81 -14.49
CA LEU A 57 4.73 7.13 -14.08
C LEU A 57 5.90 7.56 -14.98
N LEU A 58 6.86 6.67 -15.19
CA LEU A 58 8.06 6.92 -16.00
C LEU A 58 7.76 7.13 -17.49
N SER A 59 6.71 6.52 -18.03
CA SER A 59 6.34 6.66 -19.45
C SER A 59 5.56 7.95 -19.75
N MET A 60 5.17 8.72 -18.74
CA MET A 60 4.52 10.02 -18.94
C MET A 60 5.49 11.03 -19.58
N ASN A 61 4.99 11.81 -20.54
CA ASN A 61 5.75 12.88 -21.19
C ASN A 61 5.50 14.26 -20.56
N ASP A 62 5.13 14.28 -19.27
CA ASP A 62 4.87 15.49 -18.47
C ASP A 62 5.54 15.35 -17.10
N GLY A 63 6.70 15.99 -16.95
CA GLY A 63 7.48 15.96 -15.72
C GLY A 63 6.81 16.66 -14.54
N LYS A 64 5.92 17.62 -14.80
CA LYS A 64 5.15 18.27 -13.71
C LYS A 64 4.11 17.30 -13.17
N LEU A 65 3.39 16.60 -14.04
CA LEU A 65 2.42 15.59 -13.64
C LEU A 65 3.10 14.45 -12.87
N GLN A 66 4.26 13.98 -13.34
CA GLN A 66 5.06 12.98 -12.63
C GLN A 66 5.39 13.42 -11.20
N LEU A 67 5.90 14.65 -11.04
CA LEU A 67 6.26 15.18 -9.72
C LEU A 67 5.03 15.32 -8.81
N ASP A 68 3.90 15.78 -9.35
CA ASP A 68 2.67 15.91 -8.58
C ASP A 68 2.13 14.53 -8.13
N CYS A 69 2.24 13.50 -8.98
CA CYS A 69 1.92 12.12 -8.59
C CYS A 69 2.84 11.57 -7.49
N VAL A 70 4.16 11.81 -7.59
CA VAL A 70 5.14 11.40 -6.56
C VAL A 70 4.82 12.06 -5.23
N ARG A 71 4.50 13.36 -5.23
CA ARG A 71 4.10 14.10 -4.02
C ARG A 71 2.82 13.54 -3.41
N ALA A 72 1.76 13.41 -4.22
CA ALA A 72 0.48 12.89 -3.75
C ALA A 72 0.62 11.47 -3.16
N TYR A 73 1.44 10.62 -3.78
CA TYR A 73 1.73 9.29 -3.25
C TYR A 73 2.47 9.33 -1.90
N ASN A 74 3.48 10.19 -1.76
CA ASN A 74 4.24 10.31 -0.52
C ASN A 74 3.39 10.91 0.61
N ASP A 75 2.52 11.88 0.31
CA ASP A 75 1.58 12.46 1.28
C ASP A 75 0.60 11.38 1.77
N PHE A 76 0.01 10.60 0.84
CA PHE A 76 -0.83 9.46 1.20
C PHE A 76 -0.10 8.42 2.06
N GLN A 77 1.15 8.07 1.73
CA GLN A 77 1.94 7.15 2.56
C GLN A 77 2.15 7.71 3.97
N HIS A 78 2.44 9.00 4.09
CA HIS A 78 2.63 9.66 5.38
C HIS A 78 1.36 9.61 6.23
N GLU A 79 0.20 9.90 5.62
CA GLU A 79 -1.11 9.78 6.27
C GLU A 79 -1.40 8.34 6.69
N LEU A 80 -1.13 7.37 5.82
CA LEU A 80 -1.37 5.95 6.07
C LEU A 80 -0.58 5.45 7.29
N VAL A 81 0.69 5.84 7.44
CA VAL A 81 1.54 5.38 8.56
C VAL A 81 1.33 6.15 9.86
N SER A 82 0.66 7.30 9.81
CA SER A 82 0.45 8.19 10.97
C SER A 82 -0.24 7.52 12.16
N VAL A 83 -1.04 6.46 11.92
CA VAL A 83 -1.72 5.66 12.96
C VAL A 83 -0.71 4.98 13.88
N ALA A 84 0.46 4.56 13.37
CA ALA A 84 1.47 3.86 14.15
C ALA A 84 2.88 4.05 13.53
N PRO A 85 3.47 5.26 13.60
CA PRO A 85 4.67 5.63 12.82
C PRO A 85 5.93 4.86 13.21
N ARG A 86 5.95 4.17 14.36
CA ARG A 86 7.05 3.28 14.76
C ARG A 86 6.89 1.84 14.29
N ARG A 87 5.69 1.46 13.84
CA ARG A 87 5.35 0.09 13.43
C ARG A 87 5.10 0.01 11.93
N LEU A 88 4.59 1.07 11.33
CA LEU A 88 4.37 1.17 9.89
C LEU A 88 5.47 2.05 9.30
N ILE A 89 6.33 1.45 8.48
CA ILE A 89 7.48 2.13 7.88
C ILE A 89 7.13 2.37 6.40
N PRO A 90 6.95 3.63 5.96
CA PRO A 90 6.57 3.91 4.58
C PRO A 90 7.75 3.71 3.63
N ASN A 91 7.47 3.21 2.42
CA ASN A 91 8.41 3.26 1.30
C ASN A 91 8.03 4.42 0.38
N VAL A 92 8.79 5.50 0.46
CA VAL A 92 8.54 6.75 -0.29
C VAL A 92 9.22 6.71 -1.66
N SER A 93 8.59 7.38 -2.63
CA SER A 93 9.14 7.53 -3.98
C SER A 93 9.94 8.82 -4.10
N LEU A 94 11.05 8.76 -4.82
CA LEU A 94 11.81 9.94 -5.21
C LEU A 94 11.50 10.29 -6.67
N PRO A 95 11.49 11.59 -7.03
CA PRO A 95 11.40 11.99 -8.44
C PRO A 95 12.65 11.54 -9.20
N PHE A 96 12.49 11.28 -10.50
CA PHE A 96 13.55 10.84 -11.42
C PHE A 96 14.15 12.01 -12.19
#